data_AF-A0A016VW94-F1
#
_entry.id   AF-A0A016VW94-F1
#
_cell.length_a   1.000
_cell.length_b   1.000
_cell.length_c   1.000
_cell.angle_alpha   90.00
_cell.angle_beta   90.00
_cell.angle_gamma   90.00
#
_symmetry.space_group_name_H-M   'P 1'
#
loop_
_entity.id
_entity.type
_entity.pdbx_description
1 polymer ?
#
loop_
_entity_poly.entity_id
_entity_poly.type
_entity_poly.pdbx_seq_one_letter_code
_entity_poly.pdbx_strand_id
1 'polypeptide(L)'
;MITCRGCGQKYVGETSRPLHKRLDEHRRALQNTSSYPSSSFSRHRTLVHKQAPAPDFDVAILHRSLENPLERKMMEAVKIRRRTPEINSKDEQLGALRLIS
;
A
#
# COMPACT_ATOMS: atom_id res chain seq x y z
N MET A 1 -3.31 6.34 -1.93
CA MET A 1 -2.35 6.41 -0.81
C MET A 1 -3.09 6.07 0.45
N ILE A 2 -2.48 5.25 1.29
CA ILE A 2 -3.03 4.84 2.58
C ILE A 2 -2.06 5.33 3.65
N THR A 3 -2.59 5.87 4.74
CA THR A 3 -1.81 6.34 5.89
C THR A 3 -2.27 5.59 7.13
N CYS A 4 -1.35 4.91 7.82
CA CYS A 4 -1.67 4.22 9.07
C CYS A 4 -2.01 5.24 10.16
N ARG A 5 -3.20 5.14 10.77
CA ARG A 5 -3.58 6.04 11.88
C ARG A 5 -2.80 5.78 13.16
N GLY A 6 -2.19 4.60 13.31
CA GLY A 6 -1.42 4.24 14.50
C GLY A 6 0.01 4.81 14.53
N CYS A 7 0.60 5.15 13.38
CA CYS A 7 2.00 5.60 13.32
C CYS A 7 2.33 6.59 12.19
N GLY A 8 1.38 6.94 11.33
CA GLY A 8 1.57 7.89 10.22
C GLY A 8 2.38 7.36 9.02
N GLN A 9 2.85 6.11 9.07
CA GLN A 9 3.53 5.47 7.94
C GLN A 9 2.59 5.29 6.74
N LYS A 10 3.14 5.34 5.54
CA LYS A 10 2.37 5.44 4.30
C LYS A 10 2.56 4.22 3.41
N TYR A 11 1.52 3.93 2.64
CA TYR A 11 1.51 2.97 1.54
C TYR A 11 0.99 3.64 0.27
N VAL A 12 1.61 3.36 -0.86
CA VAL A 12 1.16 3.77 -2.19
C VAL A 12 0.97 2.51 -3.02
N GLY A 13 -0.20 2.40 -3.65
CA GLY A 13 -0.51 1.32 -4.58
C GLY A 13 -1.53 1.79 -5.62
N GLU A 14 -1.55 1.14 -6.78
CA GLU A 14 -2.61 1.24 -7.77
C GLU A 14 -3.63 0.09 -7.65
N THR A 15 -4.79 0.25 -8.26
CA THR A 15 -5.72 -0.86 -8.47
C THR A 15 -6.54 -0.64 -9.73
N SER A 16 -6.80 -1.70 -10.49
CA SER A 16 -7.78 -1.72 -11.59
C SER A 16 -9.18 -2.09 -11.09
N ARG A 17 -9.25 -2.64 -9.89
CA ARG A 17 -10.49 -3.07 -9.26
C ARG A 17 -11.15 -1.89 -8.55
N PRO A 18 -12.45 -1.98 -8.22
CA PRO A 18 -13.09 -0.99 -7.38
C PRO A 18 -12.32 -0.79 -6.08
N LEU A 19 -12.02 0.47 -5.76
CA LEU A 19 -11.17 0.85 -4.62
C LEU A 19 -11.57 0.14 -3.33
N HIS A 20 -12.87 0.05 -3.04
CA HIS A 20 -13.37 -0.58 -1.82
C HIS A 20 -12.91 -2.04 -1.65
N LYS A 21 -12.78 -2.80 -2.75
CA LYS A 21 -12.28 -4.19 -2.70
C LYS A 21 -10.81 -4.25 -2.28
N ARG A 22 -9.99 -3.34 -2.82
CA ARG A 22 -8.56 -3.25 -2.46
C ARG A 22 -8.37 -2.81 -1.01
N LEU A 23 -9.18 -1.86 -0.54
CA LEU A 23 -9.15 -1.43 0.87
C LEU A 23 -9.55 -2.56 1.82
N ASP A 24 -10.56 -3.35 1.45
CA ASP A 24 -11.02 -4.51 2.22
C ASP A 24 -9.96 -5.61 2.32
N GLU A 25 -9.21 -5.87 1.24
CA GLU A 25 -8.02 -6.75 1.28
C GLU A 25 -6.97 -6.26 2.28
N HIS A 26 -6.68 -4.97 2.29
CA HIS A 26 -5.72 -4.39 3.24
C HIS A 26 -6.21 -4.48 4.69
N ARG A 27 -7.51 -4.26 4.96
CA ARG A 27 -8.09 -4.45 6.30
C ARG A 27 -7.98 -5.89 6.77
N ARG A 28 -8.34 -6.86 5.92
CA ARG A 28 -8.20 -8.28 6.25
C ARG A 28 -6.74 -8.66 6.57
N ALA A 29 -5.78 -8.15 5.81
CA ALA A 29 -4.36 -8.38 6.08
C ALA A 29 -3.89 -7.79 7.43
N LEU A 30 -4.42 -6.62 7.84
CA LEU A 30 -4.12 -6.05 9.17
C LEU A 30 -4.74 -6.85 10.32
N GLN A 31 -5.91 -7.44 10.10
CA GLN A 31 -6.66 -8.17 11.12
C GLN A 31 -6.19 -9.63 11.27
N ASN A 32 -5.83 -10.28 10.15
CA ASN A 32 -5.48 -11.69 10.12
C ASN A 32 -4.13 -11.89 9.41
N THR A 33 -3.05 -11.52 10.09
CA THR A 33 -1.69 -11.52 9.53
C THR A 33 -1.22 -12.91 9.11
N SER A 34 -1.69 -13.96 9.78
CA SER A 34 -1.31 -15.36 9.51
C SER A 34 -1.85 -15.87 8.18
N SER A 35 -3.03 -15.39 7.75
CA SER A 35 -3.60 -15.76 6.44
C SER A 35 -3.03 -14.96 5.27
N TYR A 36 -2.35 -13.84 5.53
CA TYR A 36 -1.79 -12.96 4.50
C TYR A 36 -0.31 -12.62 4.76
N PRO A 37 0.59 -13.61 4.95
CA PRO A 37 1.94 -13.36 5.46
C PRO A 37 2.82 -12.52 4.53
N SER A 38 2.56 -12.55 3.21
CA SER A 38 3.30 -11.77 2.21
C SER A 38 2.78 -10.33 2.03
N SER A 39 1.65 -9.98 2.66
CA SER A 39 1.10 -8.63 2.55
C SER A 39 1.96 -7.61 3.30
N SER A 40 2.27 -6.49 2.64
CA SER A 40 2.93 -5.34 3.25
C SER A 40 2.19 -4.83 4.50
N PHE A 41 0.86 -4.99 4.54
CA PHE A 41 0.05 -4.62 5.69
C PHE A 41 0.19 -5.60 6.85
N SER A 42 0.22 -6.91 6.58
CA SER A 42 0.49 -7.92 7.62
C SER A 42 1.88 -7.71 8.21
N ARG A 43 2.89 -7.52 7.36
CA ARG A 43 4.27 -7.21 7.79
C ARG A 43 4.32 -5.94 8.63
N HIS A 44 3.64 -4.88 8.20
CA HIS A 44 3.57 -3.63 8.95
C HIS A 44 2.93 -3.85 10.33
N ARG A 45 1.79 -4.54 10.39
CA ARG A 45 1.09 -4.89 11.63
C ARG A 45 1.99 -5.65 12.61
N THR A 46 2.70 -6.68 12.13
CA THR A 46 3.56 -7.54 12.97
C THR A 46 4.88 -6.91 13.36
N LEU A 47 5.40 -5.93 12.62
CA LEU A 47 6.66 -5.27 12.95
C LEU A 47 6.47 -4.01 13.80
N VAL A 48 5.45 -3.20 13.47
CA VAL A 48 5.26 -1.86 14.06
C VAL A 48 4.23 -1.86 15.18
N HIS A 49 3.20 -2.71 15.10
CA HIS A 49 2.05 -2.66 16.01
C HIS A 49 1.89 -3.89 16.91
N LYS A 50 2.93 -4.74 17.08
CA LYS A 50 2.92 -6.06 17.74
C LYS A 50 1.87 -6.29 18.85
N GLN A 51 1.79 -5.39 19.82
CA GLN A 51 0.97 -5.54 21.03
C GLN A 51 -0.26 -4.62 21.07
N ALA A 52 -0.41 -3.73 20.08
CA ALA A 52 -1.57 -2.86 19.96
C ALA A 52 -2.69 -3.56 19.17
N PRO A 53 -3.95 -3.09 19.27
CA PRO A 53 -4.99 -3.45 18.32
C PRO A 53 -4.56 -3.18 16.87
N ALA A 54 -5.21 -3.84 15.90
CA ALA A 54 -4.96 -3.55 14.50
C ALA A 54 -5.31 -2.07 14.21
N PRO A 55 -4.38 -1.29 13.64
CA PRO A 55 -4.66 0.11 13.35
C PRO A 55 -5.67 0.23 12.20
N ASP A 56 -6.47 1.27 12.22
CA ASP A 56 -7.21 1.72 11.04
C ASP A 56 -6.31 2.62 10.16
N PHE A 57 -6.82 3.03 9.00
CA PHE A 57 -6.07 3.84 8.06
C PHE A 57 -6.91 4.90 7.34
N ASP A 58 -6.27 6.01 6.99
CA ASP A 58 -6.83 7.04 6.13
C ASP A 58 -6.47 6.79 4.68
N VAL A 59 -7.36 7.19 3.77
CA VAL A 59 -7.20 7.00 2.33
C VAL A 59 -7.23 8.34 1.61
N ALA A 60 -6.20 8.61 0.83
CA ALA A 60 -6.15 9.75 -0.08
C ALA A 60 -6.03 9.25 -1.53
N ILE A 61 -6.92 9.71 -2.40
CA ILE A 61 -6.88 9.43 -3.83
C ILE A 61 -5.85 10.34 -4.47
N LEU A 62 -4.77 9.75 -5.00
CA LEU A 62 -3.72 10.55 -5.64
C LEU A 62 -4.08 10.91 -7.07
N HIS A 63 -4.62 9.97 -7.85
CA HIS A 63 -5.03 10.13 -9.25
C HIS A 63 -6.31 9.32 -9.48
N ARG A 64 -7.18 9.79 -10.39
CA ARG A 64 -8.39 9.10 -10.83
C ARG A 64 -8.33 8.98 -12.36
N SER A 65 -8.73 7.81 -12.87
CA SER A 65 -8.82 7.45 -14.29
C SER A 65 -7.54 7.61 -15.11
N LEU A 66 -6.86 6.48 -15.34
CA LEU A 66 -5.90 6.29 -16.43
C LEU A 66 -6.26 4.92 -17.01
N GLU A 67 -6.92 4.87 -18.17
CA GLU A 67 -7.45 3.61 -18.76
C GLU A 67 -6.31 2.64 -19.13
N ASN A 68 -5.12 3.18 -19.38
CA ASN A 68 -3.95 2.42 -19.76
C ASN A 68 -3.28 1.75 -18.54
N PRO A 69 -3.13 0.41 -18.51
CA PRO A 69 -2.45 -0.30 -17.42
C PRO A 69 -1.01 0.16 -17.18
N LEU A 70 -0.26 0.47 -18.24
CA LEU A 70 1.13 0.93 -18.12
C LEU A 70 1.18 2.30 -17.44
N GLU A 71 0.31 3.22 -17.85
CA GLU A 71 0.27 4.57 -17.28
C GLU A 71 -0.08 4.54 -15.78
N ARG A 72 -1.03 3.69 -15.37
CA ARG A 72 -1.34 3.47 -13.94
C ARG A 72 -0.11 3.00 -13.16
N LYS A 73 0.64 2.05 -13.72
CA LYS A 73 1.87 1.52 -13.12
C LYS A 73 3.00 2.55 -13.07
N MET A 74 3.17 3.36 -14.12
CA MET A 74 4.13 4.45 -14.13
C MET A 74 3.79 5.51 -13.09
N MET A 75 2.50 5.86 -12.94
CA MET A 75 2.06 6.83 -11.95
C MET A 75 2.21 6.30 -10.52
N GLU A 76 1.90 5.03 -10.27
CA GLU A 76 2.24 4.35 -9.01
C GLU A 76 3.74 4.49 -8.71
N ALA A 77 4.60 4.16 -9.68
CA ALA A 77 6.04 4.22 -9.54
C ALA A 77 6.56 5.64 -9.23
N VAL A 78 6.07 6.65 -9.95
CA VAL A 78 6.42 8.06 -9.70
C VAL A 78 6.02 8.47 -8.28
N LYS A 79 4.85 8.05 -7.80
CA LYS A 79 4.39 8.39 -6.45
C LYS A 79 5.17 7.63 -5.36
N ILE A 80 5.55 6.38 -5.59
CA ILE A 80 6.43 5.62 -4.69
C ILE A 80 7.80 6.30 -4.61
N ARG A 81 8.44 6.60 -5.75
CA ARG A 81 9.76 7.26 -5.79
C ARG A 81 9.75 8.61 -5.08
N ARG A 82 8.73 9.44 -5.30
CA ARG A 82 8.63 10.78 -4.69
C ARG A 82 8.34 10.77 -3.19
N ARG A 83 7.70 9.72 -2.66
CA ARG A 83 7.19 9.70 -1.28
C ARG A 83 7.89 8.72 -0.36
N THR A 84 8.66 7.78 -0.91
CA THR A 84 9.37 6.73 -0.17
C THR A 84 8.51 6.08 0.93
N PRO A 85 7.32 5.54 0.57
CA PRO A 85 6.36 5.02 1.54
C PRO A 85 6.93 3.83 2.32
N GLU A 86 6.85 3.90 3.65
CA GLU A 86 7.51 2.99 4.59
C GLU A 86 6.85 1.61 4.67
N ILE A 87 5.54 1.54 4.38
CA ILE A 87 4.77 0.30 4.42
C ILE A 87 5.06 -0.55 3.19
N ASN A 88 5.24 0.08 2.01
CA ASN A 88 5.60 -0.65 0.79
C ASN A 88 6.84 -1.53 1.03
N SER A 89 6.81 -2.76 0.53
CA SER A 89 7.95 -3.67 0.63
C SER A 89 9.11 -3.18 -0.23
N LYS A 90 10.32 -3.67 0.06
CA LYS A 90 11.50 -3.41 -0.77
C LYS A 90 11.26 -3.86 -2.22
N ASP A 91 10.57 -4.98 -2.42
CA ASP A 91 10.26 -5.49 -3.75
C ASP A 91 9.25 -4.62 -4.49
N GLU A 92 8.22 -4.11 -3.79
CA GLU A 92 7.28 -3.14 -4.36
C GLU A 92 8.01 -1.86 -4.79
N GLN A 93 8.93 -1.36 -3.95
CA GLN A 93 9.73 -0.18 -4.25
C GLN A 93 10.69 -0.42 -5.43
N LEU A 94 11.41 -1.54 -5.45
CA LEU A 94 12.33 -1.89 -6.54
C LEU A 94 11.58 -2.13 -7.85
N GLY A 95 10.45 -2.84 -7.81
CA GLY A 95 9.60 -3.07 -8.97
C GLY A 95 9.07 -1.76 -9.56
N ALA A 96 8.65 -0.83 -8.71
CA ALA A 96 8.27 0.52 -9.12
C ALA A 96 9.42 1.28 -9.78
N LEU A 97 10.61 1.29 -9.18
CA LEU A 97 11.76 2.03 -9.71
C LEU A 97 12.16 1.54 -11.11
N ARG A 98 12.11 0.23 -11.37
CA ARG A 98 12.43 -0.36 -12.69
C ARG A 98 11.52 0.11 -13.83
N LEU A 99 10.33 0.61 -13.52
CA LEU A 99 9.38 1.10 -14.53
C LEU A 99 9.65 2.54 -14.99
N ILE A 100 10.47 3.28 -14.24
CA ILE A 100 10.73 4.72 -14.44
C ILE A 100 12.22 5.06 -14.35
N SER A 101 13.06 4.04 -14.42
CA SER A 101 14.52 4.09 -14.49
C SER A 101 15.00 4.25 -15.93
#